data_AF-A0AAC9PV18-F1
#
_entry.id   AF-A0AAC9PV18-F1
#
_cell.length_a   1.000
_cell.length_b   1.000
_cell.length_c   1.000
_cell.angle_alpha   90.00
_cell.angle_beta   90.00
_cell.angle_gamma   90.00
#
_symmetry.space_group_name_H-M   'P 1'
#
loop_
_entity.id
_entity.type
_entity.pdbx_description
1 polymer ?
#
loop_
_entity_poly.entity_id
_entity_poly.type
_entity_poly.pdbx_seq_one_letter_code
_entity_poly.pdbx_strand_id
1 'polypeptide(L)'
;MSPTGYGSGHPPGGEDPVDSFYQGDVLLAELGQLLDYTEPVPAGLIERAQFAIELDNLDVEVGRWVRPKALAGVRGEEPSTMTFTVGDLTLMLTLAPSGSGHRFDGWLVPGGPHIVEVRVAGYESSRIAADEGGRFALDIVPKGTTQILVHLSTVEGRPGRTIATPSIVL
;
A
#
# COMPACT_ATOMS: atom_id res chain seq x y z
N MET A 1 77.76 40.75 7.71
CA MET A 1 76.61 41.21 6.90
C MET A 1 75.69 40.02 6.70
N SER A 2 74.49 40.10 7.27
CA SER A 2 73.52 39.02 7.40
C SER A 2 72.80 38.72 6.07
N PRO A 3 72.40 37.46 5.80
CA PRO A 3 71.29 37.17 4.91
C PRO A 3 70.00 37.06 5.74
N THR A 4 69.01 37.89 5.40
CA THR A 4 67.66 37.85 5.97
C THR A 4 66.92 36.59 5.53
N GLY A 5 66.41 35.83 6.50
CA GLY A 5 65.62 34.62 6.26
C GLY A 5 64.25 34.92 5.68
N TYR A 6 63.82 34.08 4.73
CA TYR A 6 62.43 33.97 4.31
C TYR A 6 61.77 32.87 5.14
N GLY A 7 60.83 33.28 5.99
CA GLY A 7 60.01 32.39 6.79
C GLY A 7 59.07 31.55 5.94
N SER A 8 59.04 30.27 6.26
CA SER A 8 58.02 29.30 5.87
C SER A 8 56.66 29.70 6.44
N GLY A 9 55.74 30.08 5.56
CA GLY A 9 54.32 30.24 5.87
C GLY A 9 53.52 29.21 5.07
N HIS A 10 53.32 28.03 5.65
CA HIS A 10 52.25 27.13 5.24
C HIS A 10 50.91 27.82 5.57
N PRO A 11 50.01 28.09 4.60
CA PRO A 11 48.69 28.58 4.95
C PRO A 11 47.90 27.44 5.61
N PRO A 12 47.13 27.72 6.67
CA PRO A 12 46.30 26.71 7.31
C PRO A 12 45.24 26.22 6.33
N GLY A 13 45.09 24.91 6.24
CA GLY A 13 44.06 24.25 5.44
C GLY A 13 42.68 24.81 5.77
N GLY A 14 42.04 25.42 4.77
CA GLY A 14 40.60 25.51 4.75
C GLY A 14 40.08 24.12 4.42
N GLU A 15 39.34 23.52 5.34
CA GLU A 15 38.46 22.40 5.01
C GLU A 15 37.47 22.93 3.98
N ASP A 16 37.65 22.54 2.73
CA ASP A 16 36.80 22.98 1.63
C ASP A 16 35.40 22.34 1.81
N PRO A 17 34.34 23.13 2.02
CA PRO A 17 32.99 22.61 2.33
C PRO A 17 32.33 21.95 1.11
N VAL A 18 33.02 21.86 -0.01
CA VAL A 18 32.59 21.20 -1.25
C VAL A 18 32.84 19.69 -1.22
N ASP A 19 33.87 19.21 -0.53
CA ASP A 19 34.18 17.76 -0.48
C ASP A 19 33.11 16.95 0.27
N SER A 20 32.44 17.53 1.26
CA SER A 20 31.42 16.82 2.04
C SER A 20 30.13 16.52 1.26
N PHE A 21 29.78 17.35 0.27
CA PHE A 21 28.59 17.12 -0.56
C PHE A 21 28.83 16.04 -1.62
N TYR A 22 30.02 16.02 -2.24
CA TYR A 22 30.41 14.95 -3.17
C TYR A 22 30.54 13.59 -2.47
N GLN A 23 31.06 13.57 -1.23
CA GLN A 23 31.11 12.36 -0.41
C GLN A 23 29.70 11.82 -0.08
N GLY A 24 28.74 12.70 0.14
CA GLY A 24 27.35 12.35 0.45
C GLY A 24 26.63 11.66 -0.72
N ASP A 25 26.77 12.19 -1.92
CA ASP A 25 26.15 11.62 -3.13
C ASP A 25 26.72 10.24 -3.48
N VAL A 26 28.03 10.07 -3.32
CA VAL A 26 28.69 8.77 -3.50
C VAL A 26 28.17 7.74 -2.49
N LEU A 27 28.07 8.12 -1.21
CA LEU A 27 27.53 7.24 -0.17
C LEU A 27 26.07 6.84 -0.44
N LEU A 28 25.23 7.78 -0.88
CA LEU A 28 23.84 7.51 -1.24
C LEU A 28 23.74 6.59 -2.46
N ALA A 29 24.63 6.73 -3.45
CA ALA A 29 24.67 5.84 -4.61
C ALA A 29 25.10 4.42 -4.23
N GLU A 30 26.10 4.27 -3.35
CA GLU A 30 26.52 2.96 -2.82
C GLU A 30 25.43 2.30 -1.99
N LEU A 31 24.74 3.07 -1.14
CA LEU A 31 23.59 2.58 -0.39
C LEU A 31 22.45 2.15 -1.31
N GLY A 32 22.19 2.91 -2.39
CA GLY A 32 21.22 2.54 -3.41
C GLY A 32 21.53 1.19 -4.05
N GLN A 33 22.78 0.95 -4.44
CA GLN A 33 23.21 -0.33 -5.01
C GLN A 33 23.07 -1.49 -4.03
N LEU A 34 23.39 -1.27 -2.75
CA LEU A 34 23.18 -2.27 -1.71
C LEU A 34 21.70 -2.60 -1.55
N LEU A 35 20.84 -1.59 -1.51
CA LEU A 35 19.39 -1.77 -1.40
C LEU A 35 18.81 -2.50 -2.60
N ASP A 36 19.22 -2.18 -3.83
CA ASP A 36 18.79 -2.89 -5.03
C ASP A 36 19.13 -4.38 -4.98
N TYR A 37 20.25 -4.73 -4.32
CA TYR A 37 20.65 -6.12 -4.11
C TYR A 37 19.89 -6.80 -2.96
N THR A 38 19.72 -6.14 -1.81
CA THR A 38 19.12 -6.74 -0.61
C THR A 38 17.59 -6.70 -0.59
N GLU A 39 17.02 -5.66 -1.17
CA GLU A 39 15.59 -5.30 -1.18
C GLU A 39 15.18 -4.86 -2.60
N PRO A 40 15.30 -5.75 -3.62
CA PRO A 40 14.94 -5.40 -4.99
C PRO A 40 13.47 -4.99 -5.06
N VAL A 41 13.18 -4.00 -5.92
CA VAL A 41 11.80 -3.55 -6.16
C VAL A 41 10.94 -4.76 -6.55
N PRO A 42 9.84 -5.03 -5.82
CA PRO A 42 9.00 -6.16 -6.12
C PRO A 42 8.49 -6.11 -7.57
N ALA A 43 8.58 -7.23 -8.29
CA ALA A 43 8.00 -7.36 -9.61
C ALA A 43 6.51 -6.96 -9.59
N GLY A 44 6.06 -6.26 -10.63
CA GLY A 44 4.67 -5.82 -10.70
C GLY A 44 4.33 -4.62 -9.80
N LEU A 45 5.29 -3.96 -9.12
CA LEU A 45 4.99 -2.84 -8.23
C LEU A 45 4.37 -1.65 -8.97
N ILE A 46 4.91 -1.32 -10.15
CA ILE A 46 4.45 -0.19 -10.96
C ILE A 46 3.02 -0.44 -11.41
N GLU A 47 2.73 -1.64 -11.92
CA GLU A 47 1.42 -2.05 -12.41
C GLU A 47 0.39 -2.03 -11.27
N ARG A 48 0.76 -2.53 -10.08
CA ARG A 48 -0.09 -2.49 -8.89
C ARG A 48 -0.36 -1.07 -8.41
N ALA A 49 0.64 -0.18 -8.49
CA ALA A 49 0.50 1.22 -8.11
C ALA A 49 -0.39 1.98 -9.11
N GLN A 50 -0.21 1.75 -10.41
CA GLN A 50 -1.06 2.31 -11.46
C GLN A 50 -2.51 1.86 -11.27
N PHE A 51 -2.74 0.57 -11.10
CA PHE A 51 -4.06 0.01 -10.84
C PHE A 51 -4.74 0.63 -9.60
N ALA A 52 -3.97 0.85 -8.52
CA ALA A 52 -4.48 1.44 -7.29
C ALA A 52 -4.89 2.91 -7.44
N ILE A 53 -4.22 3.67 -8.32
CA ILE A 53 -4.44 5.11 -8.56
C ILE A 53 -5.44 5.35 -9.69
N GLU A 54 -5.67 4.36 -10.57
CA GLU A 54 -6.67 4.39 -11.63
C GLU A 54 -8.10 4.33 -11.05
N LEU A 55 -8.52 5.39 -10.35
CA LEU A 55 -9.82 5.55 -9.73
C LEU A 55 -10.52 6.73 -10.40
N ASP A 56 -11.80 6.56 -10.76
CA ASP A 56 -12.61 7.61 -11.41
C ASP A 56 -12.85 8.84 -10.51
N ASN A 57 -12.57 8.74 -9.21
CA ASN A 57 -12.65 9.82 -8.25
C ASN A 57 -11.42 9.81 -7.33
N LEU A 58 -10.79 10.98 -7.14
CA LEU A 58 -9.56 11.14 -6.33
C LEU A 58 -9.85 11.40 -4.84
N ASP A 59 -11.12 11.63 -4.47
CA ASP A 59 -11.54 11.77 -3.07
C ASP A 59 -11.76 10.39 -2.44
N VAL A 60 -10.64 9.68 -2.27
CA VAL A 60 -10.61 8.30 -1.78
C VAL A 60 -9.73 8.19 -0.55
N GLU A 61 -10.31 7.67 0.53
CA GLU A 61 -9.58 7.36 1.74
C GLU A 61 -9.03 5.92 1.66
N VAL A 62 -7.74 5.74 1.97
CA VAL A 62 -7.07 4.42 1.80
C VAL A 62 -7.02 3.63 3.11
N GLY A 63 -7.52 2.39 3.03
CA GLY A 63 -7.41 1.30 3.99
C GLY A 63 -6.03 1.10 4.57
N ARG A 64 -5.91 1.10 5.90
CA ARG A 64 -4.77 0.42 6.52
C ARG A 64 -5.11 -1.05 6.74
N TRP A 65 -4.36 -1.93 6.09
CA TRP A 65 -4.43 -3.37 6.37
C TRP A 65 -3.81 -3.67 7.75
N VAL A 66 -4.60 -4.20 8.66
CA VAL A 66 -4.15 -4.68 9.97
C VAL A 66 -3.83 -6.16 9.82
N ARG A 67 -2.53 -6.50 9.77
CA ARG A 67 -2.11 -7.91 9.77
C ARG A 67 -2.33 -8.49 11.17
N PRO A 68 -3.05 -9.62 11.32
CA PRO A 68 -3.02 -10.38 12.56
C PRO A 68 -1.58 -10.81 12.86
N LYS A 69 -1.19 -10.79 14.13
CA LYS A 69 0.12 -11.31 14.56
C LYS A 69 0.17 -12.79 14.16
N ALA A 70 1.09 -13.16 13.26
CA ALA A 70 1.17 -14.53 12.76
C ALA A 70 1.37 -15.51 13.93
N LEU A 71 0.43 -16.43 14.11
CA LEU A 71 0.67 -17.64 14.90
C LEU A 71 1.56 -18.53 14.03
N ALA A 72 2.83 -18.66 14.40
CA ALA A 72 3.78 -19.51 13.69
C ALA A 72 3.27 -20.97 13.68
N GLY A 73 3.08 -21.55 12.49
CA GLY A 73 3.00 -23.01 12.35
C GLY A 73 1.82 -23.64 11.59
N VAL A 74 1.01 -22.93 10.83
CA VAL A 74 -0.08 -23.58 10.06
C VAL A 74 0.29 -23.71 8.57
N ARG A 75 0.61 -24.93 8.14
CA ARG A 75 0.69 -25.35 6.74
C ARG A 75 -0.68 -25.89 6.33
N GLY A 76 -1.57 -25.01 5.86
CA GLY A 76 -2.92 -25.35 5.38
C GLY A 76 -3.61 -24.13 4.77
N GLU A 77 -4.46 -24.34 3.76
CA GLU A 77 -5.39 -23.37 3.14
C GLU A 77 -6.45 -22.90 4.18
N GLU A 78 -6.03 -22.23 5.25
CA GLU A 78 -6.98 -21.56 6.13
C GLU A 78 -7.50 -20.28 5.47
N PRO A 79 -8.79 -19.95 5.61
CA PRO A 79 -9.35 -18.73 5.06
C PRO A 79 -8.61 -17.51 5.60
N SER A 80 -7.91 -16.82 4.70
CA SER A 80 -7.16 -15.60 5.04
C SER A 80 -8.17 -14.52 5.38
N THR A 81 -8.28 -14.19 6.67
CA THR A 81 -9.11 -13.07 7.12
C THR A 81 -8.28 -11.80 7.11
N MET A 82 -8.74 -10.80 6.39
CA MET A 82 -8.11 -9.49 6.24
C MET A 82 -8.98 -8.43 6.89
N THR A 83 -8.38 -7.54 7.67
CA THR A 83 -9.09 -6.41 8.28
C THR A 83 -8.48 -5.10 7.80
N PHE A 84 -9.31 -4.25 7.22
CA PHE A 84 -8.95 -2.91 6.77
C PHE A 84 -9.70 -1.88 7.62
N THR A 85 -9.01 -0.82 8.01
CA THR A 85 -9.58 0.27 8.81
C THR A 85 -9.27 1.61 8.17
N VAL A 86 -10.27 2.49 8.10
CA VAL A 86 -10.18 3.86 7.58
C VAL A 86 -11.17 4.75 8.31
N GLY A 87 -10.68 5.74 9.04
CA GLY A 87 -11.52 6.59 9.87
C GLY A 87 -12.35 5.75 10.84
N ASP A 88 -13.66 5.79 10.69
CA ASP A 88 -14.67 5.03 11.44
C ASP A 88 -15.17 3.76 10.72
N LEU A 89 -14.70 3.48 9.49
CA LEU A 89 -15.04 2.25 8.76
C LEU A 89 -14.02 1.13 9.03
N THR A 90 -14.53 -0.05 9.36
CA THR A 90 -13.80 -1.31 9.38
C THR A 90 -14.40 -2.26 8.35
N LEU A 91 -13.58 -2.76 7.44
CA LEU A 91 -13.90 -3.83 6.51
C LEU A 91 -13.17 -5.10 6.94
N MET A 92 -13.93 -6.13 7.31
CA MET A 92 -13.41 -7.49 7.45
C MET A 92 -13.76 -8.29 6.20
N LEU A 93 -12.77 -8.99 5.65
CA LEU A 93 -12.92 -9.83 4.48
C LEU A 93 -12.33 -11.20 4.75
N THR A 94 -13.12 -12.24 4.50
CA THR A 94 -12.68 -13.63 4.52
C THR A 94 -12.63 -14.13 3.08
N LEU A 95 -11.49 -14.73 2.71
CA LEU A 95 -11.30 -15.31 1.39
C LEU A 95 -11.26 -16.83 1.48
N ALA A 96 -12.09 -17.50 0.68
CA ALA A 96 -12.09 -18.94 0.53
C ALA A 96 -11.84 -19.33 -0.94
N PRO A 97 -11.08 -20.39 -1.24
CA PRO A 97 -10.97 -20.92 -2.60
C PRO A 97 -12.35 -21.27 -3.18
N SER A 98 -12.63 -20.87 -4.43
CA SER A 98 -13.90 -21.14 -5.11
C SER A 98 -13.67 -21.32 -6.62
N GLY A 99 -13.65 -22.57 -7.08
CA GLY A 99 -13.42 -22.89 -8.50
C GLY A 99 -12.09 -22.33 -9.03
N SER A 100 -12.15 -21.49 -10.06
CA SER A 100 -10.97 -20.80 -10.63
C SER A 100 -10.57 -19.52 -9.90
N GLY A 101 -11.33 -19.09 -8.89
CA GLY A 101 -11.13 -17.85 -8.15
C GLY A 101 -11.30 -18.02 -6.64
N HIS A 102 -11.83 -16.99 -6.00
CA HIS A 102 -12.07 -16.94 -4.56
C HIS A 102 -13.49 -16.48 -4.27
N ARG A 103 -14.13 -17.09 -3.27
CA ARG A 103 -15.33 -16.54 -2.65
C ARG A 103 -14.91 -15.50 -1.61
N PHE A 104 -15.57 -14.36 -1.66
CA PHE A 104 -15.39 -13.28 -0.70
C PHE A 104 -16.60 -13.23 0.21
N ASP A 105 -16.37 -13.30 1.52
CA ASP A 105 -17.38 -13.02 2.53
C ASP A 105 -16.92 -11.82 3.36
N GLY A 106 -17.67 -10.72 3.29
CA GLY A 106 -17.27 -9.44 3.86
C GLY A 106 -18.27 -8.89 4.87
N TRP A 107 -17.76 -8.07 5.78
CA TRP A 107 -18.52 -7.37 6.80
C TRP A 107 -18.00 -5.94 6.98
N LEU A 108 -18.89 -4.96 6.96
CA LEU A 108 -18.63 -3.54 7.18
C LEU A 108 -19.12 -3.09 8.57
N VAL A 109 -18.32 -2.31 9.28
CA VAL A 109 -18.70 -1.61 10.52
C VAL A 109 -18.33 -0.13 10.37
N PRO A 110 -19.26 0.83 10.54
CA PRO A 110 -20.69 0.64 10.75
C PRO A 110 -21.37 -0.09 9.58
N GLY A 111 -22.45 -0.81 9.87
CA GLY A 111 -23.27 -1.46 8.86
C GLY A 111 -24.13 -0.46 8.09
N GLY A 112 -24.74 -0.92 7.01
CA GLY A 112 -25.62 -0.12 6.17
C GLY A 112 -25.53 -0.52 4.70
N PRO A 113 -26.46 -0.04 3.86
CA PRO A 113 -26.55 -0.38 2.44
C PRO A 113 -25.46 0.36 1.63
N HIS A 114 -24.19 0.08 1.94
CA HIS A 114 -23.03 0.57 1.24
C HIS A 114 -22.79 -0.27 -0.03
N ILE A 115 -22.32 0.36 -1.10
CA ILE A 115 -21.95 -0.36 -2.31
C ILE A 115 -20.48 -0.77 -2.22
N VAL A 116 -20.24 -2.07 -2.33
CA VAL A 116 -18.90 -2.65 -2.42
C VAL A 116 -18.59 -2.93 -3.88
N GLU A 117 -17.48 -2.40 -4.35
CA GLU A 117 -16.92 -2.68 -5.67
C GLU A 117 -15.62 -3.46 -5.51
N VAL A 118 -15.50 -4.56 -6.25
CA VAL A 118 -14.29 -5.38 -6.31
C VAL A 118 -13.72 -5.24 -7.70
N ARG A 119 -12.51 -4.68 -7.78
CA ARG A 119 -11.74 -4.52 -9.01
C ARG A 119 -10.66 -5.58 -9.05
N VAL A 120 -10.52 -6.26 -10.18
CA VAL A 120 -9.40 -7.19 -10.43
C VAL A 120 -8.73 -6.76 -11.73
N ALA A 121 -7.41 -6.56 -11.70
CA ALA A 121 -6.66 -6.13 -12.87
C ALA A 121 -6.89 -7.08 -14.06
N GLY A 122 -7.30 -6.52 -15.21
CA GLY A 122 -7.63 -7.30 -16.42
C GLY A 122 -9.05 -7.87 -16.47
N TYR A 123 -9.91 -7.55 -15.50
CA TYR A 123 -11.31 -7.97 -15.46
C TYR A 123 -12.26 -6.79 -15.22
N GLU A 124 -13.53 -6.97 -15.58
CA GLU A 124 -14.60 -6.03 -15.24
C GLU A 124 -14.84 -5.97 -13.73
N SER A 125 -15.13 -4.76 -13.22
CA SER A 125 -15.44 -4.55 -11.81
C SER A 125 -16.76 -5.24 -11.43
N SER A 126 -16.81 -5.89 -10.27
CA SER A 126 -18.04 -6.44 -9.69
C SER A 126 -18.57 -5.52 -8.61
N ARG A 127 -19.87 -5.19 -8.62
CA ARG A 127 -20.53 -4.39 -7.58
C ARG A 127 -21.60 -5.17 -6.85
N ILE A 128 -21.65 -5.03 -5.53
CA ILE A 128 -22.65 -5.63 -4.64
C ILE A 128 -23.02 -4.67 -3.53
N ALA A 129 -24.30 -4.64 -3.14
CA ALA A 129 -24.74 -3.89 -1.97
C ALA A 129 -24.55 -4.75 -0.71
N ALA A 130 -24.01 -4.15 0.34
CA ALA A 130 -24.06 -4.73 1.67
C ALA A 130 -25.50 -4.68 2.22
N ASP A 131 -25.85 -5.64 3.07
CA ASP A 131 -27.12 -5.63 3.78
C ASP A 131 -27.15 -4.55 4.89
N GLU A 132 -28.28 -4.43 5.58
CA GLU A 132 -28.43 -3.46 6.69
C GLU A 132 -27.40 -3.69 7.82
N GLY A 133 -26.95 -4.92 8.01
CA GLY A 133 -25.90 -5.28 8.95
C GLY A 133 -24.48 -5.04 8.42
N GLY A 134 -24.31 -4.66 7.16
CA GLY A 134 -23.00 -4.46 6.52
C GLY A 134 -22.40 -5.75 5.91
N ARG A 135 -23.15 -6.86 5.83
CA ARG A 135 -22.66 -8.10 5.19
C ARG A 135 -22.78 -8.05 3.68
N PHE A 136 -21.81 -8.64 3.00
CA PHE A 136 -21.87 -8.91 1.57
C PHE A 136 -21.11 -10.20 1.24
N ALA A 137 -21.46 -10.83 0.12
CA ALA A 137 -20.75 -12.02 -0.37
C ALA A 137 -20.68 -12.03 -1.90
N LEU A 138 -19.51 -12.38 -2.44
CA LEU A 138 -19.28 -12.60 -3.87
C LEU A 138 -18.79 -14.03 -4.08
N ASP A 139 -19.53 -14.81 -4.85
CA ASP A 139 -19.30 -16.25 -4.99
C ASP A 139 -17.97 -16.59 -5.69
N ILE A 140 -17.61 -15.80 -6.70
CA ILE A 140 -16.41 -16.01 -7.51
C ILE A 140 -15.81 -14.65 -7.88
N VAL A 141 -14.65 -14.37 -7.30
CA VAL A 141 -13.76 -13.26 -7.64
C VAL A 141 -12.53 -13.84 -8.38
N PRO A 142 -12.19 -13.35 -9.58
CA PRO A 142 -11.01 -13.80 -10.31
C PRO A 142 -9.71 -13.60 -9.51
N LYS A 143 -8.71 -14.44 -9.80
CA LYS A 143 -7.35 -14.29 -9.25
C LYS A 143 -6.62 -13.10 -9.87
N GLY A 144 -5.65 -12.54 -9.17
CA GLY A 144 -4.84 -11.43 -9.64
C GLY A 144 -4.72 -10.27 -8.65
N THR A 145 -4.30 -9.11 -9.15
CA THR A 145 -4.24 -7.89 -8.34
C THR A 145 -5.65 -7.39 -8.10
N THR A 146 -6.09 -7.42 -6.85
CA THR A 146 -7.44 -7.07 -6.41
C THR A 146 -7.42 -5.83 -5.53
N GLN A 147 -8.38 -4.94 -5.75
CA GLN A 147 -8.64 -3.78 -4.90
C GLN A 147 -10.14 -3.72 -4.58
N ILE A 148 -10.47 -3.39 -3.34
CA ILE A 148 -11.86 -3.26 -2.90
C ILE A 148 -12.15 -1.80 -2.63
N LEU A 149 -13.25 -1.30 -3.19
CA LEU A 149 -13.77 0.02 -2.93
C LEU A 149 -15.09 -0.11 -2.16
N VAL A 150 -15.30 0.73 -1.18
CA VAL A 150 -16.56 0.85 -0.45
C VAL A 150 -17.08 2.27 -0.66
N HIS A 151 -18.19 2.38 -1.39
CA HIS A 151 -18.90 3.62 -1.57
C HIS A 151 -19.91 3.79 -0.43
N LEU A 152 -19.58 4.67 0.49
CA LEU A 152 -20.42 4.99 1.62
C LEU A 152 -21.53 5.94 1.17
N SER A 153 -22.76 5.46 1.27
CA SER A 153 -23.97 6.27 1.10
C SER A 153 -23.94 7.47 2.07
N THR A 154 -24.51 8.59 1.65
CA THR A 154 -24.66 9.78 2.51
C THR A 154 -25.46 9.42 3.76
N VAL A 155 -24.86 9.59 4.94
CA VAL A 155 -25.53 9.41 6.23
C VAL A 155 -25.43 10.72 7.01
N GLU A 156 -26.56 11.24 7.49
CA GLU A 156 -26.64 12.35 8.46
C GLU A 156 -25.80 13.60 8.13
N GLY A 157 -25.93 14.13 6.93
CA GLY A 157 -25.27 15.40 6.53
C GLY A 157 -23.77 15.27 6.22
N ARG A 158 -23.20 14.05 6.27
CA ARG A 158 -21.85 13.78 5.76
C ARG A 158 -21.93 13.45 4.26
N PRO A 159 -21.11 14.08 3.39
CA PRO A 159 -21.06 13.73 1.97
C PRO A 159 -20.67 12.26 1.81
N GLY A 160 -21.21 11.61 0.79
CA GLY A 160 -20.81 10.25 0.44
C GLY A 160 -19.33 10.25 0.09
N ARG A 161 -18.60 9.25 0.56
CA ARG A 161 -17.16 9.11 0.33
C ARG A 161 -16.83 7.70 -0.12
N THR A 162 -15.71 7.55 -0.81
CA THR A 162 -15.22 6.25 -1.26
C THR A 162 -14.00 5.86 -0.46
N ILE A 163 -13.96 4.61 0.00
CA ILE A 163 -12.86 4.04 0.74
C ILE A 163 -12.24 2.92 -0.09
N ALA A 164 -10.94 2.99 -0.36
CA ALA A 164 -10.24 1.93 -1.11
C ALA A 164 -9.30 1.16 -0.21
N THR A 165 -9.25 -0.16 -0.34
CA THR A 165 -8.17 -0.95 0.26
C THR A 165 -6.87 -0.77 -0.54
N PRO A 166 -5.70 -1.03 0.06
CA PRO A 166 -4.50 -1.30 -0.71
C PRO A 166 -4.74 -2.47 -1.66
N SER A 167 -4.05 -2.47 -2.80
CA SER A 167 -4.08 -3.59 -3.74
C SER A 167 -3.42 -4.83 -3.13
N ILE A 168 -4.08 -5.98 -3.24
CA ILE A 168 -3.62 -7.27 -2.75
C ILE A 168 -3.50 -8.24 -3.94
N VAL A 169 -2.65 -9.25 -3.83
CA VAL A 169 -2.52 -10.29 -4.87
C VAL A 169 -3.17 -11.55 -4.34
N LEU A 170 -4.11 -12.09 -5.11
CA LEU A 170 -4.87 -13.32 -4.81
C LEU A 170 -4.52 -14.44 -5.78
#